data_AF-A0A250G179-F1
#
_entry.id   AF-A0A250G179-F1
#
_cell.length_a   1.000
_cell.length_b   1.000
_cell.length_c   1.000
_cell.angle_alpha   90.00
_cell.angle_beta   90.00
_cell.angle_gamma   90.00
#
_symmetry.space_group_name_H-M   'P 1'
#
loop_
_entity.id
_entity.type
_entity.pdbx_description
1 polymer ?
#
loop_
_entity_poly.entity_id
_entity_poly.type
_entity_poly.pdbx_seq_one_letter_code
_entity_poly.pdbx_strand_id
1 'polypeptide(L)'
;MVRKTLKLFFRIVLLVVGFVLLYVLLGLLLPLISIKAEASSDPKSVTIYMITNGVHTDLVLPIENEFFNWKSKIPLENTQSKSTAYQWIAFGWGDKGFYLNTPTWADLKFSTAIKATFWMSESAMHCTYYEKMYENQNCIKIEITENQYKNLIQYIDNKFDKDKNGNYIFIDTDAVYGNNDAFYEAKGTYSFMYTCNTWANYGLKAAGQKYALWSATDFGIFRHYRK
;
A
#
# COMPACT_ATOMS: atom_id res chain seq x y z
N MET A 1 9.88 -28.89 41.16
CA MET A 1 10.38 -27.93 40.15
C MET A 1 9.55 -27.97 38.86
N VAL A 2 9.38 -29.15 38.24
CA VAL A 2 8.61 -29.39 37.00
C VAL A 2 7.21 -28.76 36.96
N ARG A 3 6.41 -28.88 38.04
CA ARG A 3 5.04 -28.32 38.10
C ARG A 3 5.00 -26.78 38.05
N LYS A 4 6.04 -26.08 38.51
CA LYS A 4 6.14 -24.61 38.43
C LYS A 4 6.52 -24.17 37.01
N THR A 5 7.48 -24.86 36.39
CA THR A 5 7.90 -24.64 35.00
C THR A 5 6.75 -24.88 34.02
N LEU A 6 5.99 -25.97 34.21
CA LEU A 6 4.83 -26.29 33.37
C LEU A 6 3.73 -25.22 33.48
N LYS A 7 3.42 -24.74 34.70
CA LYS A 7 2.46 -23.64 34.92
C LYS A 7 2.91 -22.33 34.26
N LEU A 8 4.20 -22.03 34.32
CA LEU A 8 4.77 -20.84 33.65
C LEU A 8 4.65 -20.97 32.13
N PHE A 9 5.01 -22.13 31.57
CA PHE A 9 4.85 -22.42 30.15
C PHE A 9 3.40 -22.23 29.68
N PHE A 10 2.42 -22.83 30.37
CA PHE A 10 1.00 -22.65 30.03
C PHE A 10 0.54 -21.19 30.11
N ARG A 11 1.02 -20.42 31.09
CA ARG A 11 0.71 -18.98 31.18
C ARG A 11 1.28 -18.22 29.98
N ILE A 12 2.51 -18.51 29.57
CA ILE A 12 3.12 -17.89 28.38
C ILE A 12 2.32 -18.24 27.13
N VAL A 13 1.98 -19.52 26.94
CA VAL A 13 1.16 -19.95 25.80
C VAL A 13 -0.20 -19.24 25.79
N LEU A 14 -0.89 -19.17 26.94
CA LEU A 14 -2.17 -18.46 27.06
C LEU A 14 -2.03 -16.96 26.75
N LEU A 15 -0.94 -16.31 27.18
CA LEU A 15 -0.68 -14.91 26.87
C LEU A 15 -0.44 -14.70 25.37
N VAL A 16 0.34 -15.57 24.72
CA VAL A 16 0.58 -15.50 23.27
C VAL A 16 -0.71 -15.72 22.49
N VAL A 17 -1.49 -16.75 22.85
CA VAL A 17 -2.79 -17.01 22.21
C VAL A 17 -3.75 -15.85 22.44
N GLY A 18 -3.82 -15.32 23.67
CA GLY A 18 -4.65 -14.16 23.99
C GLY A 18 -4.27 -12.92 23.17
N PHE A 19 -2.97 -12.68 22.98
CA PHE A 19 -2.47 -11.60 22.13
C PHE A 19 -2.85 -11.80 20.66
N VAL A 20 -2.69 -13.01 20.10
CA VAL A 20 -3.08 -13.31 18.72
C VAL A 20 -4.59 -13.14 18.52
N LEU A 21 -5.40 -13.64 19.45
CA LEU A 21 -6.86 -13.48 19.40
C LEU A 21 -7.27 -12.01 19.49
N LEU A 22 -6.64 -11.22 20.36
CA LEU A 22 -6.88 -9.79 20.45
C LEU A 22 -6.51 -9.09 19.15
N TYR A 23 -5.36 -9.42 18.54
CA TYR A 23 -4.95 -8.86 17.27
C TYR A 23 -5.94 -9.19 16.15
N VAL A 24 -6.38 -10.45 16.03
CA VAL A 24 -7.41 -10.85 15.05
C VAL A 24 -8.72 -10.11 15.31
N LEU A 25 -9.16 -10.00 16.56
CA LEU A 25 -10.37 -9.28 16.94
C LEU A 25 -10.28 -7.80 16.53
N LEU A 26 -9.19 -7.12 16.87
CA LEU A 26 -8.96 -5.73 16.46
C LEU A 26 -8.88 -5.60 14.94
N GLY A 27 -8.24 -6.54 14.26
CA GLY A 27 -8.14 -6.55 12.81
C GLY A 27 -9.43 -6.86 12.08
N LEU A 28 -10.45 -7.39 12.77
CA LEU A 28 -11.81 -7.53 12.25
C LEU A 28 -12.70 -6.33 12.61
N LEU A 29 -12.52 -5.73 13.78
CA LEU A 29 -13.40 -4.68 14.30
C LEU A 29 -12.99 -3.26 13.88
N LEU A 30 -11.70 -2.92 13.98
CA LEU A 30 -11.22 -1.57 13.62
C LEU A 30 -11.51 -1.20 12.16
N PRO A 31 -11.42 -2.13 11.18
CA PRO A 31 -11.78 -1.79 9.81
C PRO A 31 -13.26 -1.46 9.59
N LEU A 32 -14.15 -1.85 10.51
CA LEU A 32 -15.59 -1.53 10.42
C LEU A 32 -15.87 -0.06 10.74
N ILE A 33 -14.95 0.61 11.45
CA ILE A 33 -15.09 2.00 11.87
C ILE A 33 -14.62 2.90 10.73
N SER A 34 -15.58 3.50 10.03
CA SER A 34 -15.30 4.50 9.00
C SER A 34 -15.07 5.87 9.63
N ILE A 35 -13.94 6.50 9.28
CA ILE A 35 -13.69 7.91 9.50
C ILE A 35 -14.13 8.68 8.26
N LYS A 36 -14.98 9.69 8.45
CA LYS A 36 -15.53 10.51 7.37
C LYS A 36 -14.43 11.32 6.67
N ALA A 37 -14.62 11.57 5.38
CA ALA A 37 -13.79 12.52 4.65
C ALA A 37 -13.87 13.92 5.29
N GLU A 38 -12.78 14.67 5.18
CA GLU A 38 -12.73 16.05 5.59
C GLU A 38 -13.68 16.90 4.75
N ALA A 39 -14.36 17.84 5.40
CA ALA A 39 -15.24 18.77 4.71
C ALA A 39 -14.39 19.75 3.90
N SER A 40 -14.76 19.94 2.63
CA SER A 40 -14.14 20.91 1.75
C SER A 40 -15.23 21.57 0.90
N SER A 41 -15.19 22.89 0.80
CA SER A 41 -15.99 23.67 -0.14
C SER A 41 -15.33 23.77 -1.52
N ASP A 42 -14.05 23.45 -1.63
CA ASP A 42 -13.31 23.50 -2.89
C ASP A 42 -13.89 22.50 -3.90
N PRO A 43 -13.94 22.86 -5.20
CA PRO A 43 -14.40 21.94 -6.23
C PRO A 43 -13.49 20.72 -6.31
N LYS A 44 -14.09 19.56 -6.55
CA LYS A 44 -13.36 18.33 -6.85
C LYS A 44 -12.93 18.38 -8.31
N SER A 45 -11.64 18.58 -8.55
CA SER A 45 -11.07 18.78 -9.88
C SER A 45 -10.13 17.65 -10.31
N VAL A 46 -9.70 16.79 -9.39
CA VAL A 46 -8.75 15.71 -9.68
C VAL A 46 -9.41 14.35 -9.47
N THR A 47 -9.28 13.49 -10.47
CA THR A 47 -9.64 12.08 -10.37
C THR A 47 -8.43 11.26 -9.90
N ILE A 48 -8.63 10.42 -8.90
CA ILE A 48 -7.73 9.35 -8.51
C ILE A 48 -8.50 8.02 -8.47
N TYR A 49 -7.80 6.91 -8.35
CA TYR A 49 -8.42 5.60 -8.10
C TYR A 49 -7.75 4.90 -6.92
N MET A 50 -8.46 3.91 -6.38
CA MET A 50 -7.85 2.83 -5.61
C MET A 50 -8.11 1.52 -6.33
N ILE A 51 -7.09 0.68 -6.42
CA ILE A 51 -7.21 -0.64 -7.05
C ILE A 51 -6.74 -1.73 -6.09
N THR A 52 -7.42 -2.88 -6.08
CA THR A 52 -7.06 -4.06 -5.29
C THR A 52 -6.97 -5.31 -6.15
N ASN A 53 -6.07 -6.22 -5.79
CA ASN A 53 -6.02 -7.58 -6.32
C ASN A 53 -6.59 -8.63 -5.35
N GLY A 54 -7.23 -8.20 -4.26
CA GLY A 54 -7.82 -9.03 -3.21
C GLY A 54 -6.95 -9.20 -1.96
N VAL A 55 -5.67 -8.80 -2.02
CA VAL A 55 -4.78 -8.79 -0.84
C VAL A 55 -3.96 -7.51 -0.70
N HIS A 56 -3.75 -6.80 -1.81
CA HIS A 56 -2.95 -5.60 -1.91
C HIS A 56 -3.80 -4.46 -2.45
N THR A 57 -3.55 -3.24 -1.97
CA THR A 57 -4.23 -2.03 -2.42
C THR A 57 -3.22 -1.01 -2.91
N ASP A 58 -3.42 -0.52 -4.12
CA ASP A 58 -2.65 0.59 -4.69
C ASP A 58 -3.48 1.88 -4.73
N LEU A 59 -2.78 3.01 -4.62
CA LEU A 59 -3.32 4.34 -4.86
C LEU A 59 -2.92 4.79 -6.26
N VAL A 60 -3.90 5.12 -7.09
CA VAL A 60 -3.68 5.45 -8.51
C VAL A 60 -3.90 6.93 -8.75
N LEU A 61 -2.89 7.59 -9.30
CA LEU A 61 -2.90 9.01 -9.63
C LEU A 61 -2.72 9.20 -11.14
N PRO A 62 -3.14 10.37 -11.68
CA PRO A 62 -2.70 10.79 -13.01
C PRO A 62 -1.18 10.79 -13.06
N ILE A 63 -0.60 10.24 -14.13
CA ILE A 63 0.86 10.20 -14.31
C ILE A 63 1.45 11.61 -14.39
N GLU A 64 0.68 12.55 -14.92
CA GLU A 64 1.05 13.95 -15.11
C GLU A 64 -0.22 14.80 -15.14
N ASN A 65 -0.19 15.93 -14.46
CA ASN A 65 -1.17 17.01 -14.56
C ASN A 65 -0.50 18.35 -14.18
N GLU A 66 -1.30 19.41 -14.06
CA GLU A 66 -0.81 20.75 -13.69
C GLU A 66 -0.19 20.83 -12.29
N PHE A 67 -0.42 19.86 -11.40
CA PHE A 67 0.08 19.86 -10.03
C PHE A 67 1.36 19.05 -9.85
N PHE A 68 1.52 17.94 -10.61
CA PHE A 68 2.71 17.09 -10.49
C PHE A 68 2.95 16.26 -11.76
N ASN A 69 4.23 16.07 -12.10
CA ASN A 69 4.66 15.20 -13.18
C ASN A 69 5.48 14.03 -12.62
N TRP A 70 4.85 12.86 -12.47
CA TRP A 70 5.52 11.66 -11.96
C TRP A 70 6.58 11.11 -12.90
N LYS A 71 6.49 11.35 -14.22
CA LYS A 71 7.50 10.91 -15.20
C LYS A 71 8.89 11.50 -14.92
N SER A 72 8.94 12.67 -14.27
CA SER A 72 10.21 13.31 -13.89
C SER A 72 10.94 12.60 -12.76
N LYS A 73 10.23 11.81 -11.94
CA LYS A 73 10.77 11.08 -10.79
C LYS A 73 10.78 9.57 -10.98
N ILE A 74 9.90 9.07 -11.85
CA ILE A 74 9.63 7.66 -12.10
C ILE A 74 9.60 7.47 -13.63
N PRO A 75 10.79 7.45 -14.27
CA PRO A 75 10.90 7.45 -15.72
C PRO A 75 10.28 6.18 -16.33
N LEU A 76 9.66 6.32 -17.50
CA LEU A 76 9.06 5.19 -18.21
C LEU A 76 10.10 4.20 -18.73
N GLU A 77 11.35 4.66 -18.87
CA GLU A 77 12.53 3.88 -19.23
C GLU A 77 12.83 2.76 -18.23
N ASN A 78 12.34 2.90 -16.99
CA ASN A 78 12.47 1.89 -15.95
C ASN A 78 11.44 0.76 -16.10
N THR A 79 10.45 0.90 -16.99
CA THR A 79 9.53 -0.19 -17.37
C THR A 79 10.09 -0.96 -18.57
N GLN A 80 9.71 -2.23 -18.71
CA GLN A 80 10.13 -3.03 -19.87
C GLN A 80 9.50 -2.54 -21.19
N SER A 81 8.24 -2.12 -21.16
CA SER A 81 7.51 -1.66 -22.35
C SER A 81 8.01 -0.31 -22.85
N LYS A 82 8.47 0.57 -21.94
CA LYS A 82 8.85 1.96 -22.22
C LYS A 82 7.76 2.74 -22.94
N SER A 83 6.50 2.31 -22.80
CA SER A 83 5.38 2.90 -23.52
C SER A 83 5.05 4.29 -22.99
N THR A 84 4.91 5.26 -23.90
CA THR A 84 4.49 6.63 -23.58
C THR A 84 2.97 6.80 -23.54
N ALA A 85 2.20 5.73 -23.79
CA ALA A 85 0.74 5.77 -23.82
C ALA A 85 0.09 5.86 -22.43
N TYR A 86 0.85 5.55 -21.36
CA TYR A 86 0.32 5.53 -20.00
C TYR A 86 -0.16 6.91 -19.52
N GLN A 87 -1.35 6.92 -18.91
CA GLN A 87 -2.00 8.12 -18.37
C GLN A 87 -2.11 8.08 -16.84
N TRP A 88 -1.92 6.91 -16.25
CA TRP A 88 -2.09 6.65 -14.82
C TRP A 88 -0.90 5.88 -14.26
N ILE A 89 -0.62 6.11 -12.99
CA ILE A 89 0.39 5.39 -12.21
C ILE A 89 -0.23 4.99 -10.87
N ALA A 90 -0.13 3.70 -10.56
CA ALA A 90 -0.52 3.10 -9.31
C ALA A 90 0.70 2.92 -8.42
N PHE A 91 0.54 3.25 -7.14
CA PHE A 91 1.56 3.13 -6.11
C PHE A 91 1.14 2.10 -5.08
N GLY A 92 1.95 1.07 -4.93
CA GLY A 92 1.84 0.05 -3.90
C GLY A 92 3.07 0.06 -3.01
N TRP A 93 2.90 0.35 -1.72
CA TRP A 93 4.00 0.22 -0.75
C TRP A 93 3.89 -1.13 -0.04
N GLY A 94 5.01 -1.85 0.09
CA GLY A 94 4.97 -3.19 0.67
C GLY A 94 6.34 -3.74 1.03
N ASP A 95 6.34 -5.01 1.47
CA ASP A 95 7.54 -5.76 1.79
C ASP A 95 8.40 -5.97 0.54
N LYS A 96 9.65 -5.49 0.58
CA LYS A 96 10.59 -5.59 -0.55
C LYS A 96 10.94 -7.04 -0.87
N GLY A 97 11.12 -7.87 0.15
CA GLY A 97 11.44 -9.28 -0.01
C GLY A 97 10.29 -10.04 -0.69
N PHE A 98 9.05 -9.74 -0.34
CA PHE A 98 7.86 -10.30 -0.95
C PHE A 98 7.75 -9.87 -2.42
N TYR A 99 7.90 -8.57 -2.72
CA TYR A 99 7.85 -8.10 -4.10
C TYR A 99 8.91 -8.73 -4.99
N LEU A 100 10.16 -8.78 -4.52
CA LEU A 100 11.28 -9.19 -5.38
C LEU A 100 11.48 -10.71 -5.43
N ASN A 101 10.99 -11.47 -4.45
CA ASN A 101 11.19 -12.93 -4.39
C ASN A 101 9.91 -13.74 -4.52
N THR A 102 8.75 -13.10 -4.67
CA THR A 102 7.44 -13.78 -4.82
C THR A 102 6.62 -13.14 -5.94
N PRO A 103 7.15 -13.10 -7.18
CA PRO A 103 6.45 -12.47 -8.30
C PRO A 103 5.16 -13.21 -8.68
N THR A 104 5.08 -14.52 -8.41
CA THR A 104 3.84 -15.28 -8.58
C THR A 104 3.35 -15.86 -7.25
N TRP A 105 2.03 -16.05 -7.13
CA TRP A 105 1.42 -16.72 -5.97
C TRP A 105 1.92 -18.16 -5.76
N ALA A 106 2.42 -18.81 -6.81
CA ALA A 106 3.04 -20.13 -6.73
C ALA A 106 4.40 -20.09 -6.02
N ASP A 107 5.05 -18.93 -5.96
CA ASP A 107 6.34 -18.73 -5.30
C ASP A 107 6.21 -18.45 -3.80
N LEU A 108 4.97 -18.42 -3.28
CA LEU A 108 4.69 -18.11 -1.88
C LEU A 108 5.16 -19.24 -0.97
N LYS A 109 6.43 -19.19 -0.60
CA LYS A 109 6.99 -20.09 0.41
C LYS A 109 6.45 -19.68 1.78
N PHE A 110 6.06 -20.67 2.58
CA PHE A 110 5.62 -20.47 3.98
C PHE A 110 6.63 -19.64 4.80
N SER A 111 7.94 -19.80 4.51
CA SER A 111 9.01 -19.01 5.12
C SER A 111 9.02 -17.54 4.71
N THR A 112 8.64 -17.21 3.47
CA THR A 112 8.51 -15.82 2.99
C THR A 112 7.28 -15.16 3.62
N ALA A 113 6.15 -15.88 3.69
CA ALA A 113 4.95 -15.39 4.36
C ALA A 113 5.19 -15.11 5.86
N ILE A 114 5.90 -16.00 6.57
CA ILE A 114 6.25 -15.78 7.98
C ILE A 114 7.25 -14.62 8.15
N LYS A 115 8.28 -14.53 7.30
CA LYS A 115 9.25 -13.42 7.39
C LYS A 115 8.59 -12.08 7.13
N ALA A 116 7.78 -11.96 6.09
CA ALA A 116 7.07 -10.71 5.78
C ALA A 116 6.04 -10.34 6.88
N THR A 117 5.44 -11.34 7.55
CA THR A 117 4.39 -11.08 8.56
C THR A 117 4.97 -10.81 9.95
N PHE A 118 6.03 -11.53 10.37
CA PHE A 118 6.57 -11.49 11.73
C PHE A 118 7.93 -10.80 11.87
N TRP A 119 8.65 -10.57 10.77
CA TRP A 119 9.93 -9.87 10.79
C TRP A 119 9.76 -8.44 10.26
N MET A 120 10.35 -7.48 10.96
CA MET A 120 10.50 -6.12 10.47
C MET A 120 11.38 -6.15 9.21
N SER A 121 10.77 -5.95 8.05
CA SER A 121 11.44 -6.03 6.76
C SER A 121 11.58 -4.67 6.09
N GLU A 122 12.56 -4.58 5.20
CA GLU A 122 12.69 -3.45 4.28
C GLU A 122 11.47 -3.35 3.37
N SER A 123 11.20 -2.13 2.91
CA SER A 123 10.06 -1.86 2.05
C SER A 123 10.48 -1.36 0.69
N ALA A 124 9.63 -1.62 -0.30
CA ALA A 124 9.76 -1.07 -1.64
C ALA A 124 8.45 -0.41 -2.07
N MET A 125 8.55 0.49 -3.04
CA MET A 125 7.42 1.02 -3.77
C MET A 125 7.32 0.32 -5.11
N HIS A 126 6.18 -0.31 -5.36
CA HIS A 126 5.76 -0.83 -6.65
C HIS A 126 5.01 0.25 -7.42
N CYS A 127 5.49 0.58 -8.61
CA CYS A 127 4.88 1.57 -9.48
C CYS A 127 4.37 0.88 -10.74
N THR A 128 3.05 0.78 -10.90
CA THR A 128 2.41 0.15 -12.07
C THR A 128 1.70 1.17 -12.93
N TYR A 129 1.90 1.13 -14.25
CA TYR A 129 1.40 2.14 -15.17
C TYR A 129 0.20 1.64 -15.99
N TYR A 130 -0.79 2.50 -16.21
CA TYR A 130 -2.00 2.16 -16.96
C TYR A 130 -2.32 3.21 -18.02
N GLU A 131 -2.76 2.75 -19.20
CA GLU A 131 -3.27 3.64 -20.26
C GLU A 131 -4.66 4.15 -19.89
N LYS A 132 -5.50 3.28 -19.32
CA LYS A 132 -6.88 3.58 -18.94
C LYS A 132 -7.26 2.80 -17.69
N MET A 133 -8.03 3.45 -16.82
CA MET A 133 -8.65 2.81 -15.65
C MET A 133 -10.06 2.35 -15.98
N TYR A 134 -10.45 1.18 -15.47
CA TYR A 134 -11.78 0.61 -15.65
C TYR A 134 -12.44 0.39 -14.29
N GLU A 135 -13.48 1.17 -14.01
CA GLU A 135 -14.20 1.08 -12.73
C GLU A 135 -14.91 -0.26 -12.60
N ASN A 136 -14.72 -0.90 -11.44
CA ASN A 136 -15.38 -2.15 -11.07
C ASN A 136 -15.30 -2.33 -9.55
N GLN A 137 -15.70 -3.49 -9.02
CA GLN A 137 -15.68 -3.74 -7.57
C GLN A 137 -14.28 -3.62 -6.93
N ASN A 138 -13.23 -3.82 -7.72
CA ASN A 138 -11.84 -3.77 -7.30
C ASN A 138 -11.10 -2.51 -7.75
N CYS A 139 -11.73 -1.63 -8.55
CA CYS A 139 -11.15 -0.37 -8.99
C CYS A 139 -12.17 0.75 -8.80
N ILE A 140 -11.95 1.58 -7.78
CA ILE A 140 -12.90 2.61 -7.35
C ILE A 140 -12.38 4.00 -7.72
N LYS A 141 -13.17 4.76 -8.46
CA LYS A 141 -12.91 6.18 -8.76
C LYS A 141 -13.20 7.04 -7.53
N ILE A 142 -12.32 7.99 -7.25
CA ILE A 142 -12.50 9.02 -6.22
C ILE A 142 -12.19 10.38 -6.84
N GLU A 143 -13.12 11.32 -6.69
CA GLU A 143 -12.88 12.72 -7.04
C GLU A 143 -12.53 13.52 -5.80
N ILE A 144 -11.41 14.23 -5.88
CA ILE A 144 -10.78 14.96 -4.78
C ILE A 144 -10.45 16.39 -5.22
N THR A 145 -10.26 17.27 -4.23
CA THR A 145 -9.85 18.66 -4.49
C THR A 145 -8.36 18.74 -4.76
N GLU A 146 -7.91 19.88 -5.28
CA GLU A 146 -6.48 20.15 -5.50
C GLU A 146 -5.66 19.99 -4.20
N ASN A 147 -6.12 20.56 -3.09
CA ASN A 147 -5.42 20.49 -1.80
C ASN A 147 -5.29 19.03 -1.32
N GLN A 148 -6.35 18.25 -1.48
CA GLN A 148 -6.36 16.82 -1.15
C GLN A 148 -5.38 16.03 -2.03
N TYR A 149 -5.30 16.38 -3.32
CA TYR A 149 -4.35 15.76 -4.26
C TYR A 149 -2.90 16.10 -3.91
N LYS A 150 -2.60 17.37 -3.57
CA LYS A 150 -1.26 17.79 -3.13
C LYS A 150 -0.81 17.08 -1.86
N ASN A 151 -1.72 16.90 -0.89
CA ASN A 151 -1.42 16.14 0.32
C ASN A 151 -1.12 14.66 0.01
N LEU A 152 -1.86 14.08 -0.95
CA LEU A 152 -1.62 12.71 -1.39
C LEU A 152 -0.27 12.56 -2.10
N ILE A 153 0.09 13.49 -2.98
CA ILE A 153 1.41 13.53 -3.62
C ILE A 153 2.51 13.56 -2.56
N GLN A 154 2.41 14.47 -1.59
CA GLN A 154 3.39 14.58 -0.51
C GLN A 154 3.47 13.30 0.33
N TYR A 155 2.34 12.66 0.63
CA TYR A 155 2.31 11.39 1.35
C TYR A 155 3.08 10.29 0.60
N ILE A 156 2.85 10.17 -0.71
CA ILE A 156 3.49 9.17 -1.57
C ILE A 156 4.99 9.49 -1.74
N ASP A 157 5.33 10.73 -2.10
CA ASP A 157 6.71 11.22 -2.29
C ASP A 157 7.57 11.03 -1.02
N ASN A 158 6.99 11.26 0.16
CA ASN A 158 7.69 11.04 1.44
C ASN A 158 8.00 9.58 1.72
N LYS A 159 7.34 8.63 1.03
CA LYS A 159 7.55 7.21 1.24
C LYS A 159 8.67 6.63 0.38
N PHE A 160 9.13 7.34 -0.65
CA PHE A 160 10.31 6.91 -1.41
C PHE A 160 11.60 7.20 -0.65
N ASP A 161 12.55 6.27 -0.76
CA ASP A 161 13.95 6.59 -0.49
C ASP A 161 14.54 7.37 -1.67
N LYS A 162 15.38 8.35 -1.34
CA LYS A 162 15.90 9.34 -2.29
C LYS A 162 17.41 9.42 -2.22
N ASP A 163 18.05 9.56 -3.37
CA ASP A 163 19.48 9.82 -3.47
C ASP A 163 19.81 11.25 -2.99
N LYS A 164 21.10 11.60 -3.03
CA LYS A 164 21.59 12.94 -2.63
C LYS A 164 21.04 14.08 -3.48
N ASN A 165 20.54 13.78 -4.68
CA ASN A 165 19.96 14.74 -5.63
C ASN A 165 18.43 14.81 -5.51
N GLY A 166 17.82 14.01 -4.62
CA GLY A 166 16.38 13.94 -4.45
C GLY A 166 15.65 13.11 -5.52
N ASN A 167 16.37 12.24 -6.24
CA ASN A 167 15.77 11.25 -7.15
C ASN A 167 15.39 9.99 -6.39
N TYR A 168 14.32 9.33 -6.82
CA TYR A 168 13.92 8.05 -6.21
C TYR A 168 14.93 6.98 -6.59
N ILE A 169 15.30 6.14 -5.63
CA ILE A 169 16.29 5.10 -5.85
C ILE A 169 15.61 3.92 -6.55
N PHE A 170 15.90 3.75 -7.85
CA PHE A 170 15.40 2.64 -8.65
C PHE A 170 16.02 1.31 -8.20
N ILE A 171 15.21 0.26 -8.14
CA ILE A 171 15.66 -1.10 -7.87
C ILE A 171 15.78 -1.82 -9.23
N ASP A 172 17.01 -1.98 -9.70
CA ASP A 172 17.30 -2.75 -10.91
C ASP A 172 17.07 -4.25 -10.63
N THR A 173 16.01 -4.80 -11.20
CA THR A 173 15.54 -6.17 -10.93
C THR A 173 14.81 -6.78 -12.11
N ASP A 174 14.93 -8.10 -12.24
CA ASP A 174 14.13 -8.90 -13.17
C ASP A 174 12.76 -9.29 -12.57
N ALA A 175 12.54 -9.04 -11.28
CA ALA A 175 11.27 -9.29 -10.62
C ALA A 175 10.28 -8.17 -11.00
N VAL A 176 9.54 -8.36 -12.08
CA VAL A 176 8.45 -7.48 -12.53
C VAL A 176 7.15 -8.26 -12.64
N TYR A 177 6.03 -7.58 -12.40
CA TYR A 177 4.71 -8.20 -12.38
C TYR A 177 4.01 -8.07 -13.75
N GLY A 178 4.56 -7.23 -14.62
CA GLY A 178 4.22 -7.10 -16.03
C GLY A 178 5.32 -6.37 -16.79
N ASN A 179 4.98 -5.85 -17.97
CA ASN A 179 5.91 -5.04 -18.76
C ASN A 179 5.79 -3.54 -18.43
N ASN A 180 4.87 -3.19 -17.54
CA ASN A 180 4.37 -1.86 -17.28
C ASN A 180 4.57 -1.47 -15.81
N ASP A 181 5.55 -2.03 -15.13
CA ASP A 181 5.84 -1.73 -13.74
C ASP A 181 7.34 -1.60 -13.47
N ALA A 182 7.65 -0.97 -12.35
CA ALA A 182 9.01 -0.77 -11.85
C ALA A 182 9.01 -0.71 -10.31
N PHE A 183 10.16 -1.03 -9.71
CA PHE A 183 10.34 -1.00 -8.26
C PHE A 183 11.35 0.08 -7.84
N TYR A 184 11.10 0.67 -6.67
CA TYR A 184 11.95 1.69 -6.05
C TYR A 184 12.12 1.41 -4.56
N GLU A 185 13.24 1.82 -4.00
CA GLU A 185 13.46 1.75 -2.56
C GLU A 185 12.46 2.66 -1.83
N ALA A 186 11.96 2.18 -0.68
CA ALA A 186 10.97 2.91 0.10
C ALA A 186 11.31 2.95 1.59
N LYS A 187 10.93 4.08 2.20
CA LYS A 187 11.10 4.37 3.62
C LYS A 187 10.13 3.59 4.50
N GLY A 188 10.69 3.07 5.57
CA GLY A 188 9.94 2.46 6.66
C GLY A 188 10.07 0.95 6.68
N THR A 189 9.30 0.34 7.57
CA THR A 189 9.44 -1.07 7.89
C THR A 189 8.08 -1.73 7.77
N TYR A 190 8.00 -2.79 6.98
CA TYR A 190 6.78 -3.58 6.86
C TYR A 190 6.62 -4.48 8.09
N SER A 191 5.38 -4.58 8.57
CA SER A 191 5.02 -5.46 9.70
C SER A 191 3.54 -5.78 9.69
N PHE A 192 3.10 -6.75 10.49
CA PHE A 192 1.67 -7.05 10.64
C PHE A 192 0.82 -5.86 11.11
N MET A 193 1.40 -4.89 11.84
CA MET A 193 0.67 -3.67 12.27
C MET A 193 0.64 -2.56 11.20
N TYR A 194 1.57 -2.59 10.25
CA TYR A 194 1.72 -1.59 9.21
C TYR A 194 2.01 -2.27 7.87
N THR A 195 0.92 -2.67 7.21
CA THR A 195 0.96 -3.39 5.93
C THR A 195 0.76 -2.45 4.76
N CYS A 196 0.76 -3.00 3.54
CA CYS A 196 0.39 -2.29 2.32
C CYS A 196 -1.00 -1.65 2.39
N ASN A 197 -1.99 -2.39 2.90
CA ASN A 197 -3.34 -1.86 3.06
C ASN A 197 -3.40 -0.79 4.15
N THR A 198 -2.60 -0.91 5.22
CA THR A 198 -2.49 0.17 6.22
C THR A 198 -1.92 1.43 5.60
N TRP A 199 -0.87 1.31 4.78
CA TRP A 199 -0.28 2.43 4.05
C TRP A 199 -1.28 3.06 3.07
N ALA A 200 -2.00 2.27 2.27
CA ALA A 200 -3.00 2.80 1.32
C ALA A 200 -4.14 3.52 2.07
N ASN A 201 -4.65 2.92 3.15
CA ASN A 201 -5.65 3.51 4.02
C ASN A 201 -5.19 4.86 4.61
N TYR A 202 -3.93 4.98 4.99
CA TYR A 202 -3.36 6.24 5.48
C TYR A 202 -3.05 7.25 4.39
N GLY A 203 -2.86 6.82 3.13
CA GLY A 203 -2.85 7.72 1.99
C GLY A 203 -4.19 8.40 1.78
N LEU A 204 -5.30 7.67 1.94
CA LEU A 204 -6.65 8.28 1.94
C LEU A 204 -6.82 9.26 3.09
N LYS A 205 -6.35 8.90 4.30
CA LYS A 205 -6.33 9.82 5.44
C LYS A 205 -5.54 11.10 5.12
N ALA A 206 -4.36 10.98 4.55
CA ALA A 206 -3.52 12.13 4.18
C ALA A 206 -4.21 13.02 3.12
N ALA A 207 -4.92 12.40 2.18
CA ALA A 207 -5.73 13.09 1.18
C ALA A 207 -7.06 13.65 1.74
N GLY A 208 -7.29 13.62 3.06
CA GLY A 208 -8.54 14.04 3.68
C GLY A 208 -9.77 13.25 3.20
N GLN A 209 -9.57 12.05 2.64
CA GLN A 209 -10.65 11.19 2.16
C GLN A 209 -11.18 10.29 3.27
N LYS A 210 -12.29 9.61 2.99
CA LYS A 210 -12.85 8.60 3.89
C LYS A 210 -11.85 7.46 4.07
N TYR A 211 -11.67 6.95 5.27
CA TYR A 211 -10.76 5.83 5.52
C TYR A 211 -11.26 4.99 6.69
N ALA A 212 -10.69 3.80 6.88
CA ALA A 212 -10.93 2.99 8.07
C ALA A 212 -10.04 3.46 9.23
N LEU A 213 -10.51 3.38 10.48
CA LEU A 213 -9.69 3.73 11.64
C LEU A 213 -8.31 3.02 11.62
N TRP A 214 -8.31 1.74 11.27
CA TRP A 214 -7.12 0.98 10.89
C TRP A 214 -7.55 -0.19 9.99
N SER A 215 -6.69 -0.59 9.04
CA SER A 215 -6.90 -1.81 8.27
C SER A 215 -5.58 -2.43 7.85
N ALA A 216 -5.46 -3.75 8.02
CA ALA A 216 -4.37 -4.54 7.42
C ALA A 216 -4.79 -5.25 6.12
N THR A 217 -6.08 -5.22 5.77
CA THR A 217 -6.65 -5.87 4.58
C THR A 217 -7.35 -4.86 3.66
N ASP A 218 -7.53 -5.23 2.40
CA ASP A 218 -8.26 -4.42 1.41
C ASP A 218 -9.75 -4.27 1.77
N PHE A 219 -10.36 -5.32 2.31
CA PHE A 219 -11.77 -5.34 2.73
C PHE A 219 -12.11 -4.14 3.61
N GLY A 220 -11.24 -3.83 4.57
CA GLY A 220 -11.41 -2.72 5.49
C GLY A 220 -11.49 -1.35 4.83
N ILE A 221 -10.86 -1.19 3.67
CA ILE A 221 -10.81 0.06 2.91
C ILE A 221 -12.00 0.11 1.94
N PHE A 222 -12.10 -0.88 1.06
CA PHE A 222 -13.03 -0.88 -0.06
C PHE A 222 -14.50 -0.93 0.38
N ARG A 223 -14.80 -1.55 1.54
CA ARG A 223 -16.16 -1.58 2.10
C ARG A 223 -16.78 -0.19 2.31
N HIS A 224 -15.95 0.84 2.51
CA HIS A 224 -16.43 2.19 2.83
C HIS A 224 -16.73 3.02 1.58
N TYR A 225 -16.39 2.48 0.42
CA TYR A 225 -16.49 3.10 -0.89
C TYR A 225 -17.40 2.35 -1.86
N ARG A 226 -17.49 1.01 -1.74
CA ARG A 226 -18.47 0.21 -2.47
C ARG A 226 -19.88 0.63 -2.06
N LYS A 227 -20.74 0.82 -3.06
CA LYS A 227 -22.18 1.09 -2.88
C LYS A 227 -22.95 -0.22 -2.77
#